data_AF-A0A8J8WES8-F1
#
_entry.id   AF-A0A8J8WES8-F1
#
_cell.length_a   1.000
_cell.length_b   1.000
_cell.length_c   1.000
_cell.angle_alpha   90.00
_cell.angle_beta   90.00
_cell.angle_gamma   90.00
#
_symmetry.space_group_name_H-M   'P 1'
#
loop_
_entity.id
_entity.type
_entity.pdbx_description
1 polymer ?
#
loop_
_entity_poly.entity_id
_entity_poly.type
_entity_poly.pdbx_seq_one_letter_code
_entity_poly.pdbx_strand_id
1 'polypeptide(L)'
;MASKIREEFRSGTPLVVHWDGKLVMDLTTKEHVDRLPIIISGIGGAQLLAVAKLGSGTGESMAAAVVSALETWGVADQVVGMSFDTTASNTGRRNGACVLIEQKMGKDLLLSPVVTISWSWWYMRCSSVFLGVPHRPSICSSKRFQTSWESIDREDFGTGIMVEEVATVLEDVKDEALRWTLQVLQEREDLRDDYRELVKLVIIFLGGAPPGGIRFLAPGAMHQARWMSKVLYSFKIWMFRGQFRLTKKEERGLQRLCLFVVRVYAKAWIEASFSRFKPLDSTSNSSRPSAPTTRSTLRSEDVALSKLSSHLWYVSEELVGLSFFDSDVSCETKNAMVTALRREEFDGEDTAPKRVTLPKKSVRDLHLEDFVSGRTLHFFRKLHLDEAFLDLPPDSWQMDEGFQRSSQIVRNLAVVNDHAERGVALIQEFNGSLTKDEEQLQFLLQVVADHRKAFPDPRKRTLAHTRPQ
;
A
#
# COMPACT_ATOMS: atom_id res chain seq x y z
N MET A 1 -1.12 29.05 -15.87
CA MET A 1 -0.20 28.06 -15.24
C MET A 1 -0.84 26.68 -15.22
N ALA A 2 -2.04 26.50 -14.68
CA ALA A 2 -2.74 25.21 -14.74
C ALA A 2 -3.04 24.69 -16.16
N SER A 3 -3.50 25.55 -17.08
CA SER A 3 -3.66 25.15 -18.50
C SER A 3 -2.35 24.69 -19.14
N LYS A 4 -1.24 25.31 -18.74
CA LYS A 4 0.12 24.95 -19.17
C LYS A 4 0.53 23.57 -18.62
N ILE A 5 0.22 23.26 -17.35
CA ILE A 5 0.43 21.91 -16.79
C ILE A 5 -0.31 20.86 -17.63
N ARG A 6 -1.56 21.14 -18.05
CA ARG A 6 -2.33 20.22 -18.89
C ARG A 6 -1.72 20.05 -20.28
N GLU A 7 -1.34 21.14 -20.93
CA GLU A 7 -0.75 21.12 -22.28
C GLU A 7 0.63 20.47 -22.33
N GLU A 8 1.43 20.66 -21.29
CA GLU A 8 2.79 20.11 -21.15
C GLU A 8 2.81 18.70 -20.55
N PHE A 9 1.67 18.19 -20.07
CA PHE A 9 1.61 16.85 -19.50
C PHE A 9 2.01 15.81 -20.55
N ARG A 10 3.11 15.11 -20.26
CA ARG A 10 3.64 13.98 -21.01
C ARG A 10 3.96 12.89 -20.00
N SER A 11 3.05 11.94 -19.81
CA SER A 11 3.34 10.72 -19.04
C SER A 11 3.68 9.58 -19.97
N GLY A 12 4.65 8.75 -19.59
CA GLY A 12 4.82 7.47 -20.25
C GLY A 12 3.67 6.54 -19.89
N THR A 13 3.16 5.83 -20.89
CA THR A 13 2.14 4.81 -20.75
C THR A 13 2.73 3.51 -20.19
N PRO A 14 1.90 2.64 -19.59
CA PRO A 14 0.46 2.79 -19.39
C PRO A 14 0.08 3.54 -18.11
N LEU A 15 -1.16 4.05 -18.03
CA LEU A 15 -1.65 4.87 -16.90
C LEU A 15 -2.57 4.11 -15.95
N VAL A 16 -2.47 4.44 -14.66
CA VAL A 16 -3.40 3.98 -13.61
C VAL A 16 -4.12 5.20 -13.03
N VAL A 17 -5.45 5.11 -12.91
CA VAL A 17 -6.26 6.15 -12.26
C VAL A 17 -6.49 5.82 -10.79
N HIS A 18 -6.36 6.83 -9.94
CA HIS A 18 -6.49 6.78 -8.49
C HIS A 18 -7.56 7.76 -8.03
N TRP A 19 -8.39 7.34 -7.08
CA TRP A 19 -9.33 8.23 -6.41
C TRP A 19 -9.61 7.82 -4.97
N ASP A 20 -9.94 8.81 -4.16
CA ASP A 20 -10.42 8.63 -2.79
C ASP A 20 -11.37 9.77 -2.44
N GLY A 21 -12.35 9.50 -1.58
CA GLY A 21 -13.41 10.43 -1.23
C GLY A 21 -13.25 10.97 0.19
N LYS A 22 -13.50 12.27 0.37
CA LYS A 22 -13.56 12.87 1.70
C LYS A 22 -14.66 13.91 1.81
N LEU A 23 -15.45 13.81 2.88
CA LEU A 23 -16.32 14.90 3.31
C LEU A 23 -15.49 16.06 3.86
N VAL A 24 -15.62 17.22 3.22
CA VAL A 24 -14.98 18.49 3.59
C VAL A 24 -16.05 19.57 3.61
N MET A 25 -15.90 20.60 4.44
CA MET A 25 -16.83 21.73 4.46
C MET A 25 -16.87 22.41 3.08
N ASP A 26 -18.06 22.78 2.61
CA ASP A 26 -18.24 23.54 1.39
C ASP A 26 -17.51 24.90 1.47
N LEU A 27 -17.16 25.47 0.33
CA LEU A 27 -16.53 26.78 0.23
C LEU A 27 -17.51 27.91 0.55
N THR A 28 -18.79 27.72 0.19
CA THR A 28 -19.81 28.77 0.29
C THR A 28 -20.85 28.51 1.37
N THR A 29 -21.06 27.24 1.72
CA THR A 29 -22.05 26.82 2.73
C THR A 29 -21.36 26.22 3.95
N LYS A 30 -22.11 26.03 5.04
CA LYS A 30 -21.64 25.31 6.24
C LYS A 30 -21.85 23.80 6.14
N GLU A 31 -22.29 23.31 4.99
CA GLU A 31 -22.55 21.89 4.78
C GLU A 31 -21.24 21.15 4.45
N HIS A 32 -21.25 19.84 4.62
CA HIS A 32 -20.14 19.00 4.16
C HIS A 32 -20.49 18.45 2.79
N VAL A 33 -19.52 18.51 1.88
CA VAL A 33 -19.62 17.98 0.52
C VAL A 33 -18.53 16.95 0.29
N ASP A 34 -18.84 15.95 -0.54
CA ASP A 34 -17.85 14.95 -0.94
C ASP A 34 -16.88 15.58 -1.94
N ARG A 35 -15.60 15.60 -1.58
CA ARG A 35 -14.50 15.96 -2.46
C ARG A 35 -13.77 14.70 -2.91
N LEU A 36 -13.59 14.58 -4.22
CA LEU A 36 -12.97 13.44 -4.85
C LEU A 36 -11.75 13.87 -5.67
N PRO A 37 -10.55 13.85 -5.07
CA PRO A 37 -9.29 13.88 -5.82
C PRO A 37 -9.22 12.74 -6.83
N ILE A 38 -8.90 13.08 -8.08
CA ILE A 38 -8.69 12.16 -9.19
C ILE A 38 -7.26 12.39 -9.69
N ILE A 39 -6.43 11.36 -9.58
CA ILE A 39 -5.01 11.38 -9.92
C ILE A 39 -4.74 10.29 -10.95
N ILE A 40 -3.84 10.54 -11.89
CA ILE A 40 -3.25 9.49 -12.72
C ILE A 40 -1.80 9.27 -12.35
N SER A 41 -1.32 8.04 -12.49
CA SER A 41 0.09 7.70 -12.38
C SER A 41 0.54 6.89 -13.58
N GLY A 42 1.81 7.00 -13.92
CA GLY A 42 2.46 6.26 -14.99
C GLY A 42 3.97 6.44 -14.94
N ILE A 43 4.65 6.10 -16.03
CA ILE A 43 6.09 6.32 -16.14
C ILE A 43 6.35 7.83 -16.14
N GLY A 44 7.19 8.30 -15.20
CA GLY A 44 7.47 9.73 -15.00
C GLY A 44 6.71 10.38 -13.83
N GLY A 45 5.84 9.63 -13.14
CA GLY A 45 5.22 10.06 -11.88
C GLY A 45 3.71 10.18 -11.95
N ALA A 46 3.14 10.95 -11.02
CA ALA A 46 1.69 11.11 -10.88
C ALA A 46 1.23 12.56 -11.11
N GLN A 47 -0.01 12.74 -11.57
CA GLN A 47 -0.61 14.04 -11.88
C GLN A 47 -2.02 14.13 -11.32
N LEU A 48 -2.28 15.18 -10.53
CA LEU A 48 -3.62 15.53 -10.07
C LEU A 48 -4.41 16.11 -11.26
N LEU A 49 -5.49 15.44 -11.65
CA LEU A 49 -6.36 15.87 -12.73
C LEU A 49 -7.43 16.84 -12.24
N ALA A 50 -8.09 16.50 -11.13
CA ALA A 50 -9.17 17.29 -10.55
C ALA A 50 -9.39 16.91 -9.08
N VAL A 51 -10.07 17.78 -8.34
CA VAL A 51 -10.70 17.47 -7.05
C VAL A 51 -12.19 17.77 -7.16
N ALA A 52 -12.96 16.81 -7.66
CA ALA A 52 -14.36 17.01 -7.98
C ALA A 52 -15.21 17.22 -6.72
N LYS A 53 -16.15 18.16 -6.78
CA LYS A 53 -17.24 18.28 -5.81
C LYS A 53 -18.38 17.36 -6.24
N LEU A 54 -18.71 16.37 -5.42
CA LEU A 54 -19.77 15.42 -5.72
C LEU A 54 -21.06 15.82 -5.00
N GLY A 55 -22.20 15.64 -5.66
CA GLY A 55 -23.51 15.76 -5.02
C GLY A 55 -23.82 14.60 -4.06
N SER A 56 -23.12 13.47 -4.21
CA SER A 56 -23.18 12.32 -3.29
C SER A 56 -21.94 11.42 -3.44
N GLY A 57 -21.55 10.73 -2.37
CA GLY A 57 -20.48 9.71 -2.37
C GLY A 57 -20.87 8.36 -2.97
N THR A 58 -21.79 8.31 -3.93
CA THR A 58 -22.20 7.07 -4.62
C THR A 58 -21.17 6.65 -5.66
N GLY A 59 -21.13 5.36 -6.00
CA GLY A 59 -20.25 4.86 -7.05
C GLY A 59 -20.52 5.50 -8.43
N GLU A 60 -21.77 5.87 -8.71
CA GLU A 60 -22.16 6.55 -9.94
C GLU A 60 -21.60 7.97 -10.05
N SER A 61 -21.76 8.77 -9.00
CA SER A 61 -21.19 10.13 -8.93
C SER A 61 -19.66 10.09 -9.05
N MET A 62 -19.02 9.13 -8.37
CA MET A 62 -17.57 8.93 -8.45
C MET A 62 -17.14 8.55 -9.87
N ALA A 63 -17.79 7.57 -10.48
CA ALA A 63 -17.47 7.10 -11.83
C ALA A 63 -17.64 8.21 -12.88
N ALA A 64 -18.73 8.99 -12.81
CA ALA A 64 -18.96 10.12 -13.69
C ALA A 64 -17.85 11.18 -13.57
N ALA A 65 -17.46 11.52 -12.34
CA ALA A 65 -16.38 12.48 -12.10
C ALA A 65 -15.03 11.98 -12.62
N VAL A 66 -14.68 10.71 -12.37
CA VAL A 66 -13.44 10.09 -12.85
C VAL A 66 -13.36 10.11 -14.37
N VAL A 67 -14.40 9.62 -15.05
CA VAL A 67 -14.42 9.55 -16.52
C VAL A 67 -14.35 10.95 -17.14
N SER A 68 -15.13 11.91 -16.62
CA SER A 68 -15.09 13.29 -17.09
C SER A 68 -13.71 13.93 -16.93
N ALA A 69 -13.00 13.66 -15.83
CA ALA A 69 -11.64 14.15 -15.63
C ALA A 69 -10.66 13.52 -16.64
N LEU A 70 -10.77 12.22 -16.91
CA LEU A 70 -9.91 11.52 -17.88
C LEU A 70 -10.13 12.03 -19.32
N GLU A 71 -11.39 12.25 -19.71
CA GLU A 71 -11.77 12.81 -21.02
C GLU A 71 -11.29 14.25 -21.17
N THR A 72 -11.49 15.08 -20.14
CA THR A 72 -11.05 16.50 -20.14
C THR A 72 -9.54 16.66 -20.32
N TRP A 73 -8.77 15.66 -19.87
CA TRP A 73 -7.32 15.62 -20.01
C TRP A 73 -6.84 14.84 -21.24
N GLY A 74 -7.74 14.21 -22.01
CA GLY A 74 -7.38 13.44 -23.20
C GLY A 74 -6.54 12.19 -22.91
N VAL A 75 -6.66 11.63 -21.71
CA VAL A 75 -5.85 10.48 -21.25
C VAL A 75 -6.67 9.20 -21.08
N ALA A 76 -7.97 9.25 -21.38
CA ALA A 76 -8.89 8.13 -21.19
C ALA A 76 -8.40 6.84 -21.85
N ASP A 77 -7.90 6.89 -23.09
CA ASP A 77 -7.45 5.70 -23.84
C ASP A 77 -6.14 5.11 -23.30
N GLN A 78 -5.35 5.90 -22.57
CA GLN A 78 -4.05 5.48 -22.03
C GLN A 78 -4.17 4.80 -20.66
N VAL A 79 -5.35 4.89 -20.02
CA VAL A 79 -5.59 4.26 -18.72
C VAL A 79 -5.85 2.76 -18.90
N VAL A 80 -5.02 1.94 -18.26
CA VAL A 80 -5.10 0.48 -18.30
C VAL A 80 -5.53 -0.13 -16.97
N GLY A 81 -5.51 0.66 -15.89
CA GLY A 81 -5.80 0.17 -14.54
C GLY A 81 -6.40 1.22 -13.62
N MET A 82 -6.92 0.73 -12.50
CA MET A 82 -7.56 1.53 -11.45
C MET A 82 -7.01 1.13 -10.08
N SER A 83 -6.73 2.11 -9.22
CA SER A 83 -6.36 1.92 -7.82
C SER A 83 -7.32 2.69 -6.91
N PHE A 84 -7.92 2.01 -5.95
CA PHE A 84 -9.00 2.56 -5.13
C PHE A 84 -9.15 1.82 -3.79
N ASP A 85 -9.75 2.51 -2.82
CA ASP A 85 -10.12 1.92 -1.54
C ASP A 85 -11.30 0.95 -1.68
N THR A 86 -11.34 -0.08 -0.84
CA THR A 86 -12.26 -1.23 -1.02
C THR A 86 -13.61 -0.99 -0.33
N THR A 87 -14.14 0.21 -0.50
CA THR A 87 -15.47 0.59 0.01
C THR A 87 -16.57 0.02 -0.88
N ALA A 88 -17.78 -0.14 -0.33
CA ALA A 88 -18.92 -0.62 -1.10
C ALA A 88 -19.27 0.29 -2.28
N SER A 89 -19.04 1.61 -2.17
CA SER A 89 -19.24 2.57 -3.25
C SER A 89 -18.26 2.36 -4.41
N ASN A 90 -17.05 1.88 -4.15
CA ASN A 90 -16.08 1.55 -5.19
C ASN A 90 -16.29 0.14 -5.76
N THR A 91 -16.51 -0.87 -4.92
CA THR A 91 -16.48 -2.29 -5.31
C THR A 91 -17.84 -2.96 -5.41
N GLY A 92 -18.94 -2.19 -5.38
CA GLY A 92 -20.29 -2.72 -5.56
C GLY A 92 -20.44 -3.48 -6.89
N ARG A 93 -21.00 -4.69 -6.85
CA ARG A 93 -21.08 -5.60 -8.02
C ARG A 93 -21.80 -4.98 -9.23
N ARG A 94 -22.78 -4.10 -9.00
CA ARG A 94 -23.58 -3.45 -10.05
C ARG A 94 -23.35 -1.95 -10.14
N ASN A 95 -23.32 -1.29 -8.98
CA ASN A 95 -23.28 0.18 -8.89
C ASN A 95 -21.99 0.69 -8.25
N GLY A 96 -20.95 -0.14 -8.20
CA GLY A 96 -19.63 0.27 -7.74
C GLY A 96 -18.94 1.15 -8.78
N ALA A 97 -18.20 2.16 -8.35
CA ALA A 97 -17.47 3.07 -9.23
C ALA A 97 -16.63 2.32 -10.27
N CYS A 98 -15.94 1.24 -9.87
CA CYS A 98 -15.07 0.48 -10.77
C CYS A 98 -15.85 -0.12 -11.96
N VAL A 99 -17.01 -0.73 -11.69
CA VAL A 99 -17.87 -1.33 -12.72
C VAL A 99 -18.41 -0.26 -13.66
N LEU A 100 -18.82 0.87 -13.11
CA LEU A 100 -19.39 1.98 -13.87
C LEU A 100 -18.35 2.72 -14.70
N ILE A 101 -17.09 2.82 -14.24
CA ILE A 101 -15.99 3.40 -15.01
C ILE A 101 -15.71 2.55 -16.25
N GLU A 102 -15.58 1.23 -16.11
CA GLU A 102 -15.36 0.32 -17.24
C GLU A 102 -16.49 0.40 -18.27
N GLN A 103 -17.74 0.40 -17.81
CA GLN A 103 -18.91 0.54 -18.68
C GLN A 103 -18.91 1.87 -19.45
N LYS A 104 -18.62 2.97 -18.76
CA LYS A 104 -18.58 4.30 -19.39
C LYS A 104 -17.44 4.45 -20.39
N MET A 105 -16.28 3.85 -20.10
CA MET A 105 -15.12 3.92 -20.97
C MET A 105 -15.11 2.82 -22.05
N GLY A 106 -16.04 1.86 -21.99
CA GLY A 106 -16.12 0.75 -22.94
C GLY A 106 -14.88 -0.16 -22.94
N LYS A 107 -14.19 -0.26 -21.80
CA LYS A 107 -12.92 -0.98 -21.69
C LYS A 107 -12.79 -1.74 -20.38
N ASP A 108 -12.16 -2.91 -20.45
CA ASP A 108 -11.84 -3.71 -19.28
C ASP A 108 -10.49 -3.25 -18.69
N LEU A 109 -10.49 -2.92 -17.40
CA LEU A 109 -9.33 -2.34 -16.73
C LEU A 109 -8.75 -3.31 -15.71
N LEU A 110 -7.44 -3.21 -15.49
CA LEU A 110 -6.78 -3.91 -14.40
C LEU A 110 -7.26 -3.29 -13.08
N LEU A 111 -8.02 -4.06 -12.31
CA LEU A 111 -8.38 -3.66 -10.95
C LEU A 111 -7.21 -3.97 -10.04
N SER A 112 -6.55 -2.92 -9.57
CA SER A 112 -5.57 -3.00 -8.49
C SER A 112 -6.26 -2.52 -7.20
N PRO A 113 -7.07 -3.37 -6.52
CA PRO A 113 -7.47 -3.04 -5.17
C PRO A 113 -6.19 -2.90 -4.36
N VAL A 114 -6.08 -1.84 -3.56
CA VAL A 114 -4.89 -1.50 -2.79
C VAL A 114 -4.29 -2.75 -2.14
N VAL A 115 -3.17 -3.23 -2.69
CA VAL A 115 -2.51 -4.51 -2.31
C VAL A 115 -2.17 -4.51 -0.81
N THR A 116 -1.97 -3.32 -0.26
CA THR A 116 -1.64 -3.10 1.14
C THR A 116 -2.81 -3.33 2.10
N ILE A 117 -4.07 -3.36 1.65
CA ILE A 117 -5.20 -3.67 2.55
C ILE A 117 -5.08 -5.12 3.07
N SER A 118 -4.56 -6.07 2.29
CA SER A 118 -4.34 -7.47 2.73
C SER A 118 -3.48 -7.54 4.00
N TRP A 119 -2.36 -6.83 4.01
CA TRP A 119 -1.47 -6.74 5.16
C TRP A 119 -2.13 -5.97 6.32
N SER A 120 -2.98 -4.98 6.06
CA SER A 120 -3.69 -4.26 7.13
C SER A 120 -4.58 -5.21 7.94
N TRP A 121 -5.25 -6.15 7.28
CA TRP A 121 -6.05 -7.20 7.90
C TRP A 121 -5.20 -8.19 8.69
N TRP A 122 -4.03 -8.58 8.17
CA TRP A 122 -3.07 -9.44 8.88
C TRP A 122 -2.70 -8.85 10.23
N TYR A 123 -2.29 -7.58 10.24
CA TYR A 123 -1.96 -6.88 11.48
C TYR A 123 -3.15 -6.78 12.43
N MET A 124 -4.32 -6.37 11.92
CA MET A 124 -5.55 -6.24 12.72
C MET A 124 -5.99 -7.58 13.35
N ARG A 125 -5.74 -8.70 12.68
CA ARG A 125 -6.09 -10.02 13.22
C ARG A 125 -5.04 -10.54 14.19
N CYS A 126 -3.75 -10.46 13.84
CA CYS A 126 -2.66 -10.85 14.74
C CYS A 126 -2.72 -10.07 16.06
N SER A 127 -2.96 -8.76 15.99
CA SER A 127 -3.16 -7.94 17.19
C SER A 127 -4.36 -8.39 18.05
N SER A 128 -5.48 -8.79 17.44
CA SER A 128 -6.63 -9.33 18.18
C SER A 128 -6.32 -10.65 18.90
N VAL A 129 -5.49 -11.51 18.28
CA VAL A 129 -5.06 -12.79 18.84
C VAL A 129 -4.05 -12.57 19.96
N PHE A 130 -3.01 -11.78 19.73
CA PHE A 130 -1.94 -11.54 20.70
C PHE A 130 -2.41 -10.78 21.93
N LEU A 131 -3.26 -9.78 21.75
CA LEU A 131 -3.82 -9.01 22.85
C LEU A 131 -5.01 -9.75 23.51
N GLY A 132 -5.56 -10.76 22.84
CA GLY A 132 -6.61 -11.64 23.36
C GLY A 132 -7.91 -10.91 23.65
N VAL A 133 -8.26 -9.88 22.87
CA VAL A 133 -9.52 -9.14 23.01
C VAL A 133 -10.06 -8.67 21.65
N PRO A 134 -11.37 -8.78 21.40
CA PRO A 134 -11.98 -8.23 20.18
C PRO A 134 -11.92 -6.70 20.19
N HIS A 135 -11.06 -6.13 19.33
CA HIS A 135 -11.07 -4.78 18.72
C HIS A 135 -11.27 -3.50 19.59
N ARG A 136 -11.68 -3.57 20.86
CA ARG A 136 -11.97 -2.40 21.73
C ARG A 136 -10.84 -2.02 22.69
N PRO A 137 -10.10 -2.94 23.33
CA PRO A 137 -9.12 -2.53 24.35
C PRO A 137 -7.82 -1.95 23.78
N SER A 138 -7.39 -2.35 22.58
CA SER A 138 -6.23 -1.74 21.92
C SER A 138 -6.43 -0.26 21.60
N ILE A 139 -7.69 0.15 21.36
CA ILE A 139 -8.05 1.57 21.24
C ILE A 139 -8.13 2.24 22.61
N CYS A 140 -8.49 1.50 23.64
CA CYS A 140 -8.51 2.02 25.00
C CYS A 140 -7.08 2.25 25.53
N SER A 141 -6.14 1.32 25.29
CA SER A 141 -4.71 1.50 25.62
C SER A 141 -4.10 2.64 24.81
N SER A 142 -4.42 2.74 23.51
CA SER A 142 -3.96 3.84 22.66
C SER A 142 -4.49 5.19 23.11
N LYS A 143 -5.76 5.30 23.48
CA LYS A 143 -6.33 6.55 24.02
C LYS A 143 -5.73 6.90 25.37
N ARG A 144 -5.56 5.93 26.28
CA ARG A 144 -4.86 6.13 27.55
C ARG A 144 -3.43 6.65 27.32
N PHE A 145 -2.72 6.05 26.37
CA PHE A 145 -1.37 6.45 26.01
C PHE A 145 -1.31 7.85 25.41
N GLN A 146 -2.28 8.24 24.57
CA GLN A 146 -2.42 9.63 24.08
C GLN A 146 -2.53 10.61 25.25
N THR A 147 -3.41 10.32 26.21
CA THR A 147 -3.62 11.20 27.37
C THR A 147 -2.37 11.28 28.26
N SER A 148 -1.61 10.19 28.37
CA SER A 148 -0.38 10.16 29.16
C SER A 148 0.86 10.69 28.41
N TRP A 149 0.74 11.07 27.13
CA TRP A 149 1.91 11.39 26.30
C TRP A 149 2.72 12.60 26.79
N GLU A 150 2.05 13.59 27.37
CA GLU A 150 2.72 14.80 27.88
C GLU A 150 3.56 14.51 29.13
N SER A 151 3.21 13.48 29.89
CA SER A 151 3.92 13.08 31.12
C SER A 151 5.01 12.03 30.91
N ILE A 152 5.15 11.48 29.68
CA ILE A 152 6.16 10.47 29.36
C ILE A 152 7.48 11.16 29.04
N ASP A 153 8.55 10.77 29.74
CA ASP A 153 9.92 11.09 29.38
C ASP A 153 10.31 10.30 28.13
N ARG A 154 10.75 11.01 27.09
CA ARG A 154 11.03 10.42 25.77
C ARG A 154 12.44 9.84 25.68
N GLU A 155 13.30 10.15 26.65
CA GLU A 155 14.65 9.59 26.75
C GLU A 155 14.68 8.28 27.57
N ASP A 156 13.71 8.09 28.48
CA ASP A 156 13.59 6.86 29.29
C ASP A 156 12.74 5.78 28.59
N PHE A 157 13.32 5.06 27.64
CA PHE A 157 12.66 3.97 26.94
C PHE A 157 13.48 2.68 26.94
N GLY A 158 12.79 1.54 26.92
CA GLY A 158 13.41 0.22 26.81
C GLY A 158 13.28 -0.34 25.40
N THR A 159 14.39 -0.56 24.70
CA THR A 159 14.39 -1.21 23.38
C THR A 159 14.01 -2.70 23.48
N GLY A 160 13.71 -3.31 22.34
CA GLY A 160 13.40 -4.74 22.24
C GLY A 160 14.56 -5.59 22.70
N ILE A 161 15.75 -5.33 22.17
CA ILE A 161 16.96 -6.11 22.42
C ILE A 161 17.49 -6.05 23.86
N MET A 162 16.99 -5.12 24.70
CA MET A 162 17.30 -5.12 26.13
C MET A 162 16.63 -6.26 26.90
N VAL A 163 15.62 -6.90 26.30
CA VAL A 163 14.96 -8.08 26.87
C VAL A 163 15.59 -9.32 26.26
N GLU A 164 16.20 -10.17 27.09
CA GLU A 164 16.92 -11.38 26.65
C GLU A 164 16.06 -12.27 25.73
N GLU A 165 14.82 -12.55 26.13
CA GLU A 165 13.88 -13.34 25.32
C GLU A 165 13.64 -12.74 23.91
N VAL A 166 13.61 -11.40 23.80
CA VAL A 166 13.41 -10.71 22.53
C VAL A 166 14.70 -10.71 21.71
N ALA A 167 15.85 -10.51 22.36
CA ALA A 167 17.16 -10.55 21.71
C ALA A 167 17.43 -11.92 21.07
N THR A 168 17.19 -13.02 21.80
CA THR A 168 17.33 -14.39 21.27
C THR A 168 16.41 -14.64 20.07
N VAL A 169 15.17 -14.16 20.13
CA VAL A 169 14.19 -14.35 19.03
C VAL A 169 14.51 -13.51 17.80
N LEU A 170 15.38 -12.50 17.89
CA LEU A 170 15.72 -11.62 16.77
C LEU A 170 17.16 -11.75 16.30
N GLU A 171 17.97 -12.60 16.93
CA GLU A 171 19.40 -12.75 16.68
C GLU A 171 19.70 -13.02 15.19
N ASP A 172 18.92 -13.90 14.56
CA ASP A 172 19.09 -14.31 13.16
C ASP A 172 18.68 -13.24 12.14
N VAL A 173 17.80 -12.31 12.52
CA VAL A 173 17.25 -11.29 11.59
C VAL A 173 17.74 -9.88 11.87
N LYS A 174 18.33 -9.61 13.04
CA LYS A 174 18.63 -8.26 13.53
C LYS A 174 19.48 -7.46 12.55
N ASP A 175 20.62 -8.01 12.14
CA ASP A 175 21.59 -7.29 11.32
C ASP A 175 21.08 -7.05 9.89
N GLU A 176 20.38 -8.03 9.31
CA GLU A 176 19.72 -7.87 8.02
C GLU A 176 18.62 -6.81 8.09
N ALA A 177 17.74 -6.88 9.11
CA ALA A 177 16.65 -5.93 9.30
C ALA A 177 17.16 -4.51 9.52
N LEU A 178 18.23 -4.32 10.31
CA LEU A 178 18.85 -3.01 10.51
C LEU A 178 19.44 -2.46 9.20
N ARG A 179 20.18 -3.29 8.44
CA ARG A 179 20.75 -2.87 7.15
C ARG A 179 19.65 -2.45 6.17
N TRP A 180 18.61 -3.28 6.04
CA TRP A 180 17.48 -3.02 5.17
C TRP A 180 16.71 -1.75 5.58
N THR A 181 16.37 -1.59 6.87
CA THR A 181 15.64 -0.40 7.34
C THR A 181 16.42 0.90 7.13
N LEU A 182 17.73 0.90 7.35
CA LEU A 182 18.58 2.06 7.09
C LEU A 182 18.65 2.40 5.59
N GLN A 183 18.79 1.38 4.74
CA GLN A 183 18.75 1.54 3.29
C GLN A 183 17.43 2.17 2.82
N VAL A 184 16.29 1.67 3.31
CA VAL A 184 14.97 2.23 3.00
C VAL A 184 14.90 3.72 3.36
N LEU A 185 15.38 4.12 4.54
CA LEU A 185 15.35 5.53 4.94
C LEU A 185 16.24 6.44 4.09
N GLN A 186 17.33 5.90 3.54
CA GLN A 186 18.27 6.62 2.69
C GLN A 186 17.78 6.75 1.25
N GLU A 187 17.24 5.68 0.67
CA GLU A 187 16.87 5.63 -0.73
C GLU A 187 15.47 6.20 -1.00
N ARG A 188 14.58 6.20 0.01
CA ARG A 188 13.16 6.50 -0.18
C ARG A 188 12.75 7.78 0.51
N GLU A 189 12.99 8.90 -0.15
CA GLU A 189 12.47 10.22 0.30
C GLU A 189 10.94 10.32 0.15
N ASP A 190 10.37 9.62 -0.83
CA ASP A 190 8.95 9.59 -1.17
C ASP A 190 8.08 8.75 -0.21
N LEU A 191 8.70 8.06 0.76
CA LEU A 191 8.00 7.22 1.72
C LEU A 191 7.07 8.06 2.61
N ARG A 192 5.80 7.63 2.70
CA ARG A 192 4.77 8.20 3.57
C ARG A 192 5.26 8.34 5.02
N ASP A 193 4.88 9.41 5.70
CA ASP A 193 5.42 9.77 7.01
C ASP A 193 5.21 8.70 8.09
N ASP A 194 4.03 8.05 8.13
CA ASP A 194 3.74 6.99 9.08
C ASP A 194 4.52 5.69 8.77
N TYR A 195 4.80 5.41 7.50
CA TYR A 195 5.65 4.28 7.09
C TYR A 195 7.10 4.56 7.45
N ARG A 196 7.56 5.80 7.23
CA ARG A 196 8.88 6.27 7.68
C ARG A 196 9.02 6.17 9.19
N GLU A 197 7.96 6.52 9.94
CA GLU A 197 7.94 6.35 11.38
C GLU A 197 8.03 4.87 11.79
N LEU A 198 7.28 3.97 11.13
CA LEU A 198 7.36 2.53 11.38
C LEU A 198 8.81 2.02 11.23
N VAL A 199 9.47 2.38 10.12
CA VAL A 199 10.87 1.98 9.86
C VAL A 199 11.80 2.49 10.97
N LYS A 200 11.64 3.74 11.40
CA LYS A 200 12.40 4.30 12.52
C LYS A 200 12.15 3.56 13.84
N LEU A 201 10.90 3.22 14.15
CA LEU A 201 10.54 2.47 15.36
C LEU A 201 11.12 1.06 15.35
N VAL A 202 11.17 0.39 14.18
CA VAL A 202 11.83 -0.91 14.03
C VAL A 202 13.32 -0.80 14.32
N ILE A 203 14.02 0.21 13.78
CA ILE A 203 15.44 0.46 14.08
C ILE A 203 15.67 0.64 15.58
N ILE A 204 14.88 1.50 16.24
CA ILE A 204 15.01 1.77 17.68
C ILE A 204 14.73 0.50 18.48
N PHE A 205 13.71 -0.28 18.12
CA PHE A 205 13.38 -1.53 18.79
C PHE A 205 14.50 -2.56 18.69
N LEU A 206 15.22 -2.60 17.56
CA LEU A 206 16.41 -3.43 17.35
C LEU A 206 17.68 -2.88 18.01
N GLY A 207 17.59 -1.73 18.70
CA GLY A 207 18.70 -1.07 19.37
C GLY A 207 19.62 -0.24 18.47
N GLY A 208 19.21 0.01 17.22
CA GLY A 208 19.90 0.93 16.31
C GLY A 208 19.46 2.38 16.51
N ALA A 209 20.20 3.31 15.90
CA ALA A 209 19.86 4.73 15.86
C ALA A 209 19.45 5.14 14.44
N PRO A 210 18.22 5.67 14.23
CA PRO A 210 17.82 6.18 12.93
C PRO A 210 18.58 7.45 12.52
N PRO A 211 18.62 7.80 11.22
CA PRO A 211 19.12 9.08 10.75
C PRO A 211 18.42 10.25 11.45
N GLY A 212 19.20 11.17 12.01
CA GLY A 212 18.70 12.31 12.81
C GLY A 212 18.50 12.01 14.30
N GLY A 213 18.90 10.81 14.75
CA GLY A 213 18.85 10.39 16.15
C GLY A 213 17.51 9.76 16.53
N ILE A 214 17.45 9.29 17.78
CA ILE A 214 16.24 8.67 18.33
C ILE A 214 15.25 9.77 18.69
N ARG A 215 14.09 9.78 18.01
CA ARG A 215 13.00 10.72 18.27
C ARG A 215 11.67 10.01 18.09
N PHE A 216 10.79 10.15 19.07
CA PHE A 216 9.43 9.63 19.00
C PHE A 216 8.45 10.74 18.65
N LEU A 217 7.71 10.57 17.54
CA LEU A 217 6.66 11.50 17.18
C LEU A 217 5.48 11.39 18.16
N ALA A 218 4.75 12.49 18.34
CA ALA A 218 3.55 12.48 19.15
C ALA A 218 2.52 11.47 18.61
N PRO A 219 1.80 10.74 19.47
CA PRO A 219 0.79 9.79 19.03
C PRO A 219 -0.34 10.49 18.25
N GLY A 220 -0.51 10.13 16.97
CA GLY A 220 -1.50 10.74 16.08
C GLY A 220 -2.95 10.31 16.32
N ALA A 221 -3.88 10.77 15.49
CA ALA A 221 -5.30 10.44 15.62
C ALA A 221 -5.59 8.93 15.50
N MET A 222 -6.32 8.37 16.47
CA MET A 222 -6.64 6.95 16.56
C MET A 222 -8.10 6.68 16.15
N HIS A 223 -8.30 5.91 15.07
CA HIS A 223 -9.60 5.46 14.59
C HIS A 223 -9.57 3.95 14.28
N GLN A 224 -10.74 3.31 14.23
CA GLN A 224 -10.83 1.86 13.97
C GLN A 224 -10.20 1.46 12.63
N ALA A 225 -10.41 2.26 11.59
CA ALA A 225 -9.92 2.01 10.23
C ALA A 225 -8.42 2.30 10.04
N ARG A 226 -7.77 3.06 10.95
CA ARG A 226 -6.34 3.38 10.86
C ARG A 226 -5.53 2.28 11.52
N TRP A 227 -5.15 1.28 10.74
CA TRP A 227 -4.37 0.15 11.23
C TRP A 227 -2.89 0.53 11.44
N MET A 228 -2.29 1.37 10.59
CA MET A 228 -0.87 1.74 10.71
C MET A 228 -0.60 2.45 12.04
N SER A 229 -1.48 3.36 12.44
CA SER A 229 -1.38 3.99 13.76
C SER A 229 -1.36 2.95 14.87
N LYS A 230 -2.19 1.91 14.81
CA LYS A 230 -2.15 0.82 15.82
C LYS A 230 -0.78 0.12 15.86
N VAL A 231 -0.08 -0.04 14.73
CA VAL A 231 1.30 -0.57 14.69
C VAL A 231 2.25 0.34 15.45
N LEU A 232 2.26 1.62 15.09
CA LEU A 232 3.13 2.64 15.69
C LEU A 232 2.91 2.74 17.21
N TYR A 233 1.64 2.71 17.63
CA TYR A 233 1.28 2.70 19.05
C TYR A 233 1.78 1.46 19.77
N SER A 234 1.77 0.29 19.12
CA SER A 234 2.22 -0.94 19.77
C SER A 234 3.70 -0.88 20.12
N PHE A 235 4.53 -0.38 19.21
CA PHE A 235 5.95 -0.10 19.47
C PHE A 235 6.14 0.93 20.58
N LYS A 236 5.48 2.08 20.49
CA LYS A 236 5.62 3.16 21.49
C LYS A 236 5.20 2.70 22.88
N ILE A 237 3.99 2.14 23.02
CA ILE A 237 3.47 1.67 24.31
C ILE A 237 4.40 0.62 24.91
N TRP A 238 4.93 -0.29 24.10
CA TRP A 238 5.85 -1.32 24.59
C TRP A 238 7.22 -0.74 25.00
N MET A 239 7.78 0.18 24.22
CA MET A 239 9.07 0.81 24.57
C MET A 239 8.98 1.67 25.84
N PHE A 240 7.85 2.35 26.05
CA PHE A 240 7.57 3.14 27.26
C PHE A 240 6.86 2.35 28.37
N ARG A 241 6.90 1.01 28.35
CA ARG A 241 6.24 0.13 29.35
C ARG A 241 6.70 0.39 30.79
N GLY A 242 7.91 0.91 31.00
CA GLY A 242 8.40 1.31 32.33
C GLY A 242 7.66 2.50 32.92
N GLN A 243 7.15 3.39 32.06
CA GLN A 243 6.42 4.60 32.43
C GLN A 243 4.90 4.48 32.22
N PHE A 244 4.45 3.49 31.45
CA PHE A 244 3.04 3.28 31.13
C PHE A 244 2.52 1.96 31.71
N ARG A 245 1.58 2.04 32.66
CA ARG A 245 1.05 0.86 33.35
C ARG A 245 0.29 -0.08 32.42
N LEU A 246 0.91 -1.23 32.14
CA LEU A 246 0.34 -2.36 31.41
C LEU A 246 0.07 -3.54 32.36
N THR A 247 -0.94 -4.34 32.04
CA THR A 247 -1.06 -5.68 32.63
C THR A 247 -0.02 -6.61 32.00
N LYS A 248 0.41 -7.65 32.74
CA LYS A 248 1.32 -8.69 32.19
C LYS A 248 0.77 -9.36 30.91
N LYS A 249 -0.55 -9.36 30.72
CA LYS A 249 -1.18 -9.88 29.49
C LYS A 249 -1.01 -8.91 28.32
N GLU A 250 -1.26 -7.63 28.54
CA GLU A 250 -1.08 -6.58 27.52
C GLU A 250 0.38 -6.46 27.10
N GLU A 251 1.31 -6.45 28.05
CA GLU A 251 2.74 -6.34 27.78
C GLU A 251 3.26 -7.49 26.91
N ARG A 252 2.93 -8.74 27.27
CA ARG A 252 3.29 -9.92 26.47
C ARG A 252 2.61 -9.93 25.10
N GLY A 253 1.37 -9.45 25.02
CA GLY A 253 0.66 -9.34 23.75
C GLY A 253 1.31 -8.30 22.82
N LEU A 254 1.72 -7.16 23.36
CA LEU A 254 2.46 -6.12 22.65
C LEU A 254 3.86 -6.58 22.23
N GLN A 255 4.58 -7.31 23.09
CA GLN A 255 5.88 -7.92 22.77
C GLN A 255 5.75 -8.83 21.55
N ARG A 256 4.79 -9.76 21.57
CA ARG A 256 4.54 -10.68 20.43
C ARG A 256 4.15 -9.94 19.16
N LEU A 257 3.38 -8.87 19.29
CA LEU A 257 2.99 -8.04 18.15
C LEU A 257 4.17 -7.28 17.56
N CYS A 258 5.06 -6.71 18.38
CA CYS A 258 6.29 -6.06 17.90
C CYS A 258 7.22 -7.07 17.22
N LEU A 259 7.40 -8.27 17.80
CA LEU A 259 8.18 -9.36 17.20
C LEU A 259 7.63 -9.78 15.82
N PHE A 260 6.31 -9.98 15.72
CA PHE A 260 5.65 -10.25 14.45
C PHE A 260 5.90 -9.12 13.44
N VAL A 261 5.84 -7.87 13.89
CA VAL A 261 6.04 -6.75 12.98
C VAL A 261 7.46 -6.69 12.43
N VAL A 262 8.47 -6.88 13.29
CA VAL A 262 9.87 -6.89 12.89
C VAL A 262 10.17 -8.05 11.94
N ARG A 263 9.74 -9.27 12.26
CA ARG A 263 10.11 -10.48 11.49
C ARG A 263 9.37 -10.64 10.17
N VAL A 264 8.11 -10.21 10.11
CA VAL A 264 7.22 -10.54 8.98
C VAL A 264 6.65 -9.28 8.35
N TYR A 265 6.10 -8.40 9.17
CA TYR A 265 5.19 -7.37 8.68
C TYR A 265 5.86 -6.18 8.02
N ALA A 266 6.87 -5.60 8.67
CA ALA A 266 7.41 -4.30 8.28
C ALA A 266 8.06 -4.36 6.90
N LYS A 267 8.89 -5.38 6.65
CA LYS A 267 9.52 -5.62 5.35
C LYS A 267 8.47 -5.84 4.26
N ALA A 268 7.55 -6.77 4.49
CA ALA A 268 6.53 -7.09 3.51
C ALA A 268 5.56 -5.93 3.24
N TRP A 269 5.20 -5.12 4.24
CA TRP A 269 4.36 -3.94 4.08
C TRP A 269 5.05 -2.89 3.20
N ILE A 270 6.28 -2.53 3.59
CA ILE A 270 7.05 -1.49 2.92
C ILE A 270 7.32 -1.91 1.47
N GLU A 271 7.68 -3.17 1.24
CA GLU A 271 7.90 -3.71 -0.11
C GLU A 271 6.62 -3.83 -0.94
N ALA A 272 5.48 -4.19 -0.34
CA ALA A 272 4.18 -4.23 -1.02
C ALA A 272 3.71 -2.83 -1.46
N SER A 273 4.15 -1.78 -0.78
CA SER A 273 3.94 -0.40 -1.24
C SER A 273 4.68 -0.06 -2.54
N PHE A 274 5.54 -0.96 -3.05
CA PHE A 274 6.44 -0.72 -4.18
C PHE A 274 6.14 -1.59 -5.41
N SER A 275 4.88 -2.00 -5.60
CA SER A 275 4.47 -2.77 -6.79
C SER A 275 5.12 -4.17 -6.89
N ARG A 276 5.91 -4.56 -5.88
CA ARG A 276 6.37 -5.93 -5.69
C ARG A 276 5.22 -6.70 -5.07
N PHE A 277 4.44 -7.33 -5.94
CA PHE A 277 3.48 -8.32 -5.48
C PHE A 277 4.28 -9.50 -4.95
N LYS A 278 4.32 -9.63 -3.63
CA LYS A 278 4.75 -10.87 -2.97
C LYS A 278 3.50 -11.63 -2.55
N PRO A 279 2.97 -12.54 -3.38
CA PRO A 279 2.15 -13.61 -2.85
C PRO A 279 3.01 -14.34 -1.80
N LEU A 280 2.41 -14.83 -0.71
CA LEU A 280 3.16 -15.57 0.32
C LEU A 280 3.82 -16.78 -0.35
N ASP A 281 5.07 -16.63 -0.80
CA ASP A 281 5.84 -17.71 -1.34
C ASP A 281 6.31 -18.55 -0.15
N SER A 282 5.79 -19.77 -0.07
CA SER A 282 6.17 -20.77 0.93
C SER A 282 7.61 -21.26 0.73
N THR A 283 8.27 -20.88 -0.37
CA THR A 283 9.57 -21.41 -0.78
C THR A 283 10.77 -20.51 -0.45
N SER A 284 10.60 -19.20 -0.22
CA SER A 284 11.74 -18.36 0.14
C SER A 284 12.21 -18.67 1.58
N ASN A 285 13.41 -19.22 1.72
CA ASN A 285 13.99 -19.59 3.02
C ASN A 285 14.09 -18.40 4.00
N SER A 286 13.98 -17.15 3.53
CA SER A 286 13.94 -15.94 4.37
C SER A 286 12.57 -15.69 5.04
N SER A 287 11.48 -16.28 4.53
CA SER A 287 10.13 -16.20 5.13
C SER A 287 9.74 -17.48 5.86
N ARG A 288 10.57 -18.53 5.82
CA ARG A 288 10.49 -19.62 6.77
C ARG A 288 11.10 -19.13 8.09
N PRO A 289 10.32 -18.93 9.17
CA PRO A 289 10.94 -18.91 10.48
C PRO A 289 11.73 -20.21 10.61
N SER A 290 13.04 -20.11 10.83
CA SER A 290 13.83 -21.22 11.36
C SER A 290 13.01 -21.89 12.46
N ALA A 291 12.88 -23.22 12.38
CA ALA A 291 11.99 -24.08 13.16
C ALA A 291 11.35 -23.40 14.40
N PRO A 292 10.00 -23.37 14.51
CA PRO A 292 9.31 -22.57 15.51
C PRO A 292 9.76 -22.94 16.92
N THR A 293 10.57 -22.08 17.54
CA THR A 293 11.17 -22.35 18.86
C THR A 293 10.14 -22.36 19.99
N THR A 294 8.87 -21.96 19.73
CA THR A 294 7.79 -22.04 20.73
C THR A 294 6.41 -22.40 20.13
N ARG A 295 5.59 -23.12 20.92
CA ARG A 295 4.21 -23.53 20.58
C ARG A 295 3.25 -22.36 20.29
N SER A 296 3.62 -21.12 20.63
CA SER A 296 2.83 -19.91 20.44
C SER A 296 2.96 -19.26 19.06
N THR A 297 4.10 -19.36 18.39
CA THR A 297 4.27 -18.85 17.00
C THR A 297 3.44 -19.69 16.03
N LEU A 298 3.49 -21.03 16.18
CA LEU A 298 2.67 -21.99 15.41
C LEU A 298 1.17 -21.67 15.41
N ARG A 299 0.59 -21.37 16.58
CA ARG A 299 -0.85 -21.08 16.71
C ARG A 299 -1.26 -19.76 16.05
N SER A 300 -0.30 -18.86 15.84
CA SER A 300 -0.51 -17.52 15.28
C SER A 300 -0.47 -17.56 13.76
N GLU A 301 0.45 -18.36 13.21
CA GLU A 301 0.54 -18.68 11.79
C GLU A 301 -0.73 -19.40 11.30
N ASP A 302 -1.25 -20.37 12.06
CA ASP A 302 -2.49 -21.09 11.70
C ASP A 302 -3.72 -20.18 11.59
N VAL A 303 -3.86 -19.24 12.53
CA VAL A 303 -4.98 -18.29 12.52
C VAL A 303 -4.84 -17.27 11.39
N ALA A 304 -3.62 -16.85 11.07
CA ALA A 304 -3.33 -15.95 9.95
C ALA A 304 -3.58 -16.66 8.60
N LEU A 305 -3.08 -17.88 8.44
CA LEU A 305 -3.24 -18.70 7.23
C LEU A 305 -4.69 -19.08 6.95
N SER A 306 -5.45 -19.50 7.98
CA SER A 306 -6.88 -19.83 7.84
C SER A 306 -7.72 -18.63 7.37
N LYS A 307 -7.33 -17.41 7.76
CA LYS A 307 -8.05 -16.20 7.34
C LYS A 307 -7.55 -15.67 6.00
N LEU A 308 -6.27 -15.88 5.65
CA LEU A 308 -5.75 -15.66 4.29
C LEU A 308 -6.64 -16.38 3.27
N SER A 309 -7.02 -17.64 3.53
CA SER A 309 -7.93 -18.42 2.65
C SER A 309 -9.23 -17.68 2.32
N SER A 310 -9.73 -16.87 3.26
CA SER A 310 -10.98 -16.10 3.08
C SER A 310 -10.79 -14.70 2.48
N HIS A 311 -9.54 -14.27 2.29
CA HIS A 311 -9.18 -12.96 1.75
C HIS A 311 -8.18 -13.04 0.58
N LEU A 312 -8.04 -14.19 -0.08
CA LEU A 312 -7.22 -14.36 -1.29
C LEU A 312 -7.78 -13.65 -2.53
N TRP A 313 -8.80 -12.81 -2.38
CA TRP A 313 -9.34 -11.98 -3.46
C TRP A 313 -8.33 -11.01 -4.08
N TYR A 314 -7.22 -10.72 -3.39
CA TYR A 314 -6.09 -9.92 -3.90
C TYR A 314 -5.13 -10.69 -4.80
N VAL A 315 -5.17 -12.02 -4.77
CA VAL A 315 -4.38 -12.88 -5.66
C VAL A 315 -5.30 -13.28 -6.79
N SER A 316 -5.62 -12.37 -7.71
CA SER A 316 -6.41 -12.66 -8.90
C SER A 316 -5.58 -13.37 -9.98
N GLU A 317 -6.24 -14.07 -10.90
CA GLU A 317 -5.57 -14.64 -12.08
C GLU A 317 -4.84 -13.56 -12.89
N GLU A 318 -5.25 -12.29 -12.80
CA GLU A 318 -4.53 -11.16 -13.42
C GLU A 318 -3.37 -10.66 -12.54
N LEU A 319 -3.59 -10.44 -11.24
CA LEU A 319 -2.58 -9.84 -10.36
C LEU A 319 -1.41 -10.78 -10.05
N VAL A 320 -1.60 -12.10 -10.14
CA VAL A 320 -0.48 -13.06 -10.06
C VAL A 320 0.54 -12.82 -11.18
N GLY A 321 0.14 -12.18 -12.29
CA GLY A 321 1.02 -11.75 -13.39
C GLY A 321 2.20 -10.89 -12.93
N LEU A 322 2.05 -10.12 -11.84
CA LEU A 322 3.13 -9.33 -11.24
C LEU A 322 4.31 -10.21 -10.80
N SER A 323 4.05 -11.45 -10.38
CA SER A 323 5.08 -12.37 -9.86
C SER A 323 6.06 -12.86 -10.93
N PHE A 324 5.71 -12.76 -12.22
CA PHE A 324 6.65 -13.05 -13.32
C PHE A 324 7.85 -12.07 -13.33
N PHE A 325 7.64 -10.85 -12.83
CA PHE A 325 8.65 -9.78 -12.81
C PHE A 325 9.36 -9.62 -11.46
N ASP A 326 9.00 -10.44 -10.46
CA ASP A 326 9.64 -10.45 -9.15
C ASP A 326 11.00 -11.17 -9.24
N SER A 327 12.05 -10.55 -8.70
CA SER A 327 13.40 -11.11 -8.63
C SER A 327 13.54 -12.21 -7.58
N ASP A 328 12.67 -12.22 -6.57
CA ASP A 328 12.70 -13.21 -5.49
C ASP A 328 12.06 -14.55 -5.91
N VAL A 329 11.26 -14.56 -6.99
CA VAL A 329 10.63 -15.76 -7.51
C VAL A 329 11.66 -16.55 -8.32
N SER A 330 11.89 -17.80 -7.90
CA SER A 330 12.87 -18.70 -8.49
C SER A 330 12.60 -19.01 -9.97
N CYS A 331 13.64 -19.41 -10.70
CA CYS A 331 13.48 -19.82 -12.10
C CYS A 331 12.61 -21.08 -12.22
N GLU A 332 12.69 -21.98 -11.25
CA GLU A 332 11.86 -23.17 -11.14
C GLU A 332 10.38 -22.80 -11.01
N THR A 333 10.05 -21.88 -10.10
CA THR A 333 8.69 -21.37 -9.91
C THR A 333 8.19 -20.66 -11.17
N LYS A 334 9.02 -19.81 -11.81
CA LYS A 334 8.67 -19.14 -13.08
C LYS A 334 8.37 -20.12 -14.19
N ASN A 335 9.15 -21.20 -14.32
CA ASN A 335 8.87 -22.27 -15.29
C ASN A 335 7.55 -22.98 -14.99
N ALA A 336 7.25 -23.25 -13.71
CA ALA A 336 5.97 -23.84 -13.31
C ALA A 336 4.79 -22.90 -13.64
N MET A 337 4.94 -21.60 -13.41
CA MET A 337 3.95 -20.57 -13.76
C MET A 337 3.74 -20.48 -15.28
N VAL A 338 4.80 -20.47 -16.10
CA VAL A 338 4.68 -20.50 -17.58
C VAL A 338 3.98 -21.78 -18.04
N THR A 339 4.25 -22.91 -17.40
CA THR A 339 3.55 -24.17 -17.69
C THR A 339 2.07 -24.06 -17.36
N ALA A 340 1.71 -23.49 -16.21
CA ALA A 340 0.33 -23.26 -15.80
C ALA A 340 -0.41 -22.29 -16.72
N LEU A 341 0.28 -21.25 -17.22
CA LEU A 341 -0.23 -20.29 -18.21
C LEU A 341 -0.71 -20.98 -19.50
N ARG A 342 -0.08 -22.10 -19.85
CA ARG A 342 -0.34 -22.89 -21.06
C ARG A 342 -1.25 -24.10 -20.82
N ARG A 343 -1.64 -24.36 -19.57
CA ARG A 343 -2.61 -25.42 -19.23
C ARG A 343 -4.02 -24.88 -19.47
N GLU A 344 -4.77 -25.59 -20.30
CA GLU A 344 -6.17 -25.36 -20.69
C GLU A 344 -6.39 -24.28 -21.77
N GLU A 345 -6.96 -24.70 -22.91
CA GLU A 345 -7.70 -23.83 -23.84
C GLU A 345 -9.00 -23.41 -23.14
N PHE A 346 -9.22 -22.11 -22.99
CA PHE A 346 -10.42 -21.63 -22.31
C PHE A 346 -11.60 -21.47 -23.28
N ASP A 347 -12.69 -22.20 -23.01
CA ASP A 347 -14.00 -22.02 -23.62
C ASP A 347 -14.65 -20.71 -23.11
N GLY A 348 -14.57 -19.66 -23.93
CA GLY A 348 -15.73 -18.79 -24.23
C GLY A 348 -16.36 -17.90 -23.14
N GLU A 349 -15.76 -17.64 -21.97
CA GLU A 349 -16.22 -16.55 -21.09
C GLU A 349 -15.20 -15.40 -21.08
N ASP A 350 -15.52 -14.35 -21.84
CA ASP A 350 -14.67 -13.21 -22.25
C ASP A 350 -14.24 -12.27 -21.09
N THR A 351 -14.62 -12.59 -19.85
CA THR A 351 -14.24 -11.79 -18.68
C THR A 351 -13.60 -12.67 -17.61
N ALA A 352 -12.31 -12.43 -17.34
CA ALA A 352 -11.63 -13.09 -16.23
C ALA A 352 -12.35 -12.74 -14.91
N PRO A 353 -12.66 -13.71 -14.05
CA PRO A 353 -13.29 -13.44 -12.78
C PRO A 353 -12.31 -12.60 -11.95
N LYS A 354 -12.76 -11.40 -11.57
CA LYS A 354 -12.07 -10.50 -10.64
C LYS A 354 -11.97 -11.06 -9.21
N ARG A 355 -12.22 -12.36 -9.04
CA ARG A 355 -12.18 -13.14 -7.80
C ARG A 355 -11.71 -14.56 -8.11
N VAL A 356 -10.66 -15.03 -7.45
CA VAL A 356 -10.22 -16.42 -7.60
C VAL A 356 -11.16 -17.37 -6.89
N THR A 357 -11.51 -18.44 -7.60
CA THR A 357 -12.10 -19.63 -7.00
C THR A 357 -10.95 -20.57 -6.67
N LEU A 358 -10.59 -20.66 -5.39
CA LEU A 358 -9.48 -21.51 -4.98
C LEU A 358 -9.86 -22.99 -5.07
N PRO A 359 -8.90 -23.86 -5.45
CA PRO A 359 -9.02 -25.28 -5.17
C PRO A 359 -9.20 -25.50 -3.66
N LYS A 360 -9.88 -26.58 -3.25
CA LYS A 360 -10.01 -27.00 -1.84
C LYS A 360 -8.69 -27.54 -1.27
N LYS A 361 -7.56 -26.87 -1.54
CA LYS A 361 -6.24 -27.17 -0.97
C LYS A 361 -6.04 -26.36 0.32
N SER A 362 -5.23 -26.88 1.24
CA SER A 362 -4.76 -26.08 2.38
C SER A 362 -3.92 -24.92 1.86
N VAL A 363 -4.04 -23.73 2.44
CA VAL A 363 -3.20 -22.56 2.06
C VAL A 363 -1.71 -22.87 2.15
N ARG A 364 -1.33 -23.81 3.03
CA ARG A 364 0.06 -24.27 3.19
C ARG A 364 0.62 -25.02 1.98
N ASP A 365 -0.26 -25.53 1.13
CA ASP A 365 0.10 -26.35 -0.03
C ASP A 365 -0.06 -25.55 -1.35
N LEU A 366 -0.45 -24.27 -1.27
CA LEU A 366 -0.59 -23.41 -2.44
C LEU A 366 0.77 -22.87 -2.86
N HIS A 367 1.04 -22.98 -4.15
CA HIS A 367 2.20 -22.40 -4.83
C HIS A 367 1.74 -21.33 -5.82
N LEU A 368 2.65 -20.52 -6.37
CA LEU A 368 2.28 -19.40 -7.24
C LEU A 368 1.59 -19.86 -8.53
N GLU A 369 2.07 -20.95 -9.10
CA GLU A 369 1.51 -21.60 -10.27
C GLU A 369 0.08 -22.12 -10.06
N ASP A 370 -0.37 -22.35 -8.81
CA ASP A 370 -1.76 -22.72 -8.54
C ASP A 370 -2.74 -21.56 -8.79
N PHE A 371 -2.25 -20.32 -8.90
CA PHE A 371 -3.04 -19.12 -9.19
C PHE A 371 -2.93 -18.67 -10.65
N VAL A 372 -2.03 -19.27 -11.43
CA VAL A 372 -1.79 -18.92 -12.83
C VAL A 372 -2.67 -19.77 -13.72
N SER A 373 -3.30 -19.14 -14.71
CA SER A 373 -4.09 -19.81 -15.75
C SER A 373 -3.93 -19.05 -17.08
N GLY A 374 -4.51 -19.53 -18.18
CA GLY A 374 -4.52 -18.78 -19.45
C GLY A 374 -5.08 -17.35 -19.34
N ARG A 375 -5.93 -17.08 -18.33
CA ARG A 375 -6.46 -15.73 -18.05
C ARG A 375 -5.41 -14.77 -17.50
N THR A 376 -4.30 -15.28 -16.96
CA THR A 376 -3.16 -14.44 -16.56
C THR A 376 -2.57 -13.68 -17.74
N LEU A 377 -2.74 -14.14 -18.99
CA LEU A 377 -2.37 -13.38 -20.19
C LEU A 377 -3.12 -12.05 -20.32
N HIS A 378 -4.30 -11.90 -19.71
CA HIS A 378 -5.01 -10.62 -19.70
C HIS A 378 -4.21 -9.52 -19.00
N PHE A 379 -3.41 -9.87 -17.99
CA PHE A 379 -2.48 -8.93 -17.35
C PHE A 379 -1.46 -8.38 -18.35
N PHE A 380 -0.85 -9.26 -19.16
CA PHE A 380 0.13 -8.87 -20.18
C PHE A 380 -0.52 -8.00 -21.25
N ARG A 381 -1.67 -8.43 -21.78
CA ARG A 381 -2.41 -7.71 -22.84
C ARG A 381 -2.89 -6.33 -22.40
N LYS A 382 -3.49 -6.21 -21.21
CA LYS A 382 -3.99 -4.93 -20.66
C LYS A 382 -2.87 -3.93 -20.46
N LEU A 383 -1.70 -4.40 -20.03
CA LEU A 383 -0.52 -3.57 -19.80
C LEU A 383 0.35 -3.38 -21.05
N HIS A 384 -0.02 -4.02 -22.17
CA HIS A 384 0.77 -4.06 -23.41
C HIS A 384 2.21 -4.55 -23.19
N LEU A 385 2.38 -5.58 -22.38
CA LEU A 385 3.67 -6.21 -22.11
C LEU A 385 4.06 -7.16 -23.24
N ASP A 386 5.37 -7.34 -23.41
CA ASP A 386 5.91 -8.34 -24.32
C ASP A 386 5.62 -9.74 -23.76
N GLU A 387 5.11 -10.65 -24.59
CA GLU A 387 4.83 -12.04 -24.21
C GLU A 387 5.90 -13.00 -24.76
N ALA A 388 6.75 -12.56 -25.70
CA ALA A 388 7.71 -13.43 -26.40
C ALA A 388 8.79 -14.00 -25.46
N PHE A 389 9.17 -13.25 -24.42
CA PHE A 389 10.13 -13.72 -23.44
C PHE A 389 9.63 -14.94 -22.66
N LEU A 390 8.31 -15.17 -22.59
CA LEU A 390 7.72 -16.32 -21.89
C LEU A 390 8.08 -17.66 -22.58
N ASP A 391 8.57 -17.63 -23.82
CA ASP A 391 9.11 -18.79 -24.54
C ASP A 391 10.59 -19.04 -24.26
N LEU A 392 11.26 -18.10 -23.59
CA LEU A 392 12.66 -18.22 -23.22
C LEU A 392 12.82 -18.81 -21.80
N PRO A 393 13.96 -19.46 -21.52
CA PRO A 393 14.32 -19.86 -20.16
C PRO A 393 14.36 -18.66 -19.17
N PRO A 394 13.76 -18.76 -17.96
CA PRO A 394 13.68 -17.65 -17.01
C PRO A 394 15.01 -17.02 -16.55
N ASP A 395 16.09 -17.79 -16.58
CA ASP A 395 17.45 -17.33 -16.32
C ASP A 395 17.96 -16.34 -17.39
N SER A 396 17.44 -16.43 -18.61
CA SER A 396 17.77 -15.53 -19.72
C SER A 396 16.91 -14.26 -19.78
N TRP A 397 15.78 -14.19 -19.06
CA TRP A 397 14.82 -13.08 -19.16
C TRP A 397 15.45 -11.71 -18.87
N GLN A 398 16.39 -11.62 -17.93
CA GLN A 398 17.04 -10.34 -17.61
C GLN A 398 17.84 -9.76 -18.78
N MET A 399 18.23 -10.59 -19.75
CA MET A 399 18.96 -10.16 -20.95
C MET A 399 18.03 -9.89 -22.13
N ASP A 400 16.75 -10.27 -22.04
CA ASP A 400 15.76 -10.04 -23.08
C ASP A 400 15.23 -8.60 -23.04
N GLU A 401 15.25 -7.92 -24.19
CA GLU A 401 14.81 -6.52 -24.28
C GLU A 401 13.30 -6.36 -24.00
N GLY A 402 12.48 -7.34 -24.41
CA GLY A 402 11.04 -7.35 -24.19
C GLY A 402 10.69 -7.45 -22.70
N PHE A 403 11.37 -8.35 -21.99
CA PHE A 403 11.28 -8.48 -20.54
C PHE A 403 11.76 -7.22 -19.83
N GLN A 404 12.90 -6.63 -20.22
CA GLN A 404 13.42 -5.41 -19.59
C GLN A 404 12.42 -4.24 -19.71
N ARG A 405 11.85 -4.02 -20.90
CA ARG A 405 10.81 -3.00 -21.13
C ARG A 405 9.56 -3.28 -20.28
N SER A 406 9.09 -4.53 -20.28
CA SER A 406 7.91 -4.95 -19.53
C SER A 406 8.11 -4.83 -18.02
N SER A 407 9.31 -5.19 -17.53
CA SER A 407 9.69 -5.05 -16.12
C SER A 407 9.72 -3.59 -15.68
N GLN A 408 10.19 -2.68 -16.53
CA GLN A 408 10.16 -1.25 -16.25
C GLN A 408 8.72 -0.73 -16.14
N ILE A 409 7.81 -1.17 -17.02
CA ILE A 409 6.38 -0.83 -16.91
C ILE A 409 5.82 -1.31 -15.58
N VAL A 410 5.99 -2.60 -15.26
CA VAL A 410 5.42 -3.22 -14.06
C VAL A 410 5.94 -2.58 -12.78
N ARG A 411 7.24 -2.25 -12.72
CA ARG A 411 7.85 -1.57 -11.57
C ARG A 411 7.30 -0.15 -11.34
N ASN A 412 6.83 0.52 -12.37
CA ASN A 412 6.29 1.88 -12.28
C ASN A 412 4.76 1.92 -12.12
N LEU A 413 4.07 0.76 -12.12
CA LEU A 413 2.64 0.70 -11.83
C LEU A 413 2.41 1.05 -10.36
N ALA A 414 1.69 2.13 -10.07
CA ALA A 414 1.29 2.42 -8.70
C ALA A 414 0.11 1.51 -8.31
N VAL A 415 0.38 0.50 -7.47
CA VAL A 415 -0.62 -0.46 -6.98
C VAL A 415 -1.22 -0.09 -5.61
N VAL A 416 -0.88 1.11 -5.11
CA VAL A 416 -1.34 1.66 -3.84
C VAL A 416 -2.00 3.01 -4.07
N ASN A 417 -3.07 3.29 -3.33
CA ASN A 417 -3.88 4.50 -3.46
C ASN A 417 -3.30 5.72 -2.72
N ASP A 418 -2.00 5.71 -2.39
CA ASP A 418 -1.32 6.81 -1.69
C ASP A 418 -1.36 8.12 -2.48
N HIS A 419 -1.48 8.05 -3.81
CA HIS A 419 -1.68 9.22 -4.66
C HIS A 419 -3.01 9.94 -4.36
N ALA A 420 -4.09 9.18 -4.18
CA ALA A 420 -5.39 9.75 -3.85
C ALA A 420 -5.41 10.29 -2.41
N GLU A 421 -4.80 9.58 -1.46
CA GLU A 421 -4.68 10.06 -0.07
C GLU A 421 -3.94 11.41 0.01
N ARG A 422 -2.86 11.58 -0.78
CA ARG A 422 -2.16 12.88 -0.90
C ARG A 422 -3.06 13.96 -1.50
N GLY A 423 -3.88 13.62 -2.48
CA GLY A 423 -4.91 14.52 -3.02
C GLY A 423 -5.92 14.94 -1.96
N VAL A 424 -6.35 14.02 -1.10
CA VAL A 424 -7.29 14.30 0.01
C VAL A 424 -6.64 15.25 1.02
N ALA A 425 -5.39 15.02 1.40
CA ALA A 425 -4.66 15.91 2.29
C ALA A 425 -4.55 17.33 1.71
N LEU A 426 -4.29 17.44 0.40
CA LEU A 426 -4.15 18.72 -0.28
C LEU A 426 -5.46 19.54 -0.26
N ILE A 427 -6.60 18.92 -0.57
CA ILE A 427 -7.88 19.63 -0.47
C ILE A 427 -8.19 20.03 0.96
N GLN A 428 -7.92 19.18 1.95
CA GLN A 428 -8.15 19.53 3.36
C GLN A 428 -7.32 20.74 3.82
N GLU A 429 -6.10 20.91 3.30
CA GLU A 429 -5.21 22.02 3.63
C GLU A 429 -5.66 23.35 3.00
N PHE A 430 -6.08 23.33 1.74
CA PHE A 430 -6.37 24.56 0.97
C PHE A 430 -7.86 24.92 0.88
N ASN A 431 -8.77 24.04 1.28
CA ASN A 431 -10.21 24.28 1.19
C ASN A 431 -10.66 25.49 2.01
N GLY A 432 -11.17 26.52 1.33
CA GLY A 432 -11.64 27.77 1.93
C GLY A 432 -10.53 28.71 2.41
N SER A 433 -9.26 28.36 2.21
CA SER A 433 -8.11 29.11 2.73
C SER A 433 -7.75 30.34 1.88
N LEU A 434 -7.81 30.24 0.56
CA LEU A 434 -7.38 31.29 -0.38
C LEU A 434 -8.47 31.75 -1.35
N THR A 435 -9.44 30.90 -1.65
CA THR A 435 -10.55 31.23 -2.56
C THR A 435 -11.84 30.55 -2.12
N LYS A 436 -12.96 31.14 -2.52
CA LYS A 436 -14.32 30.55 -2.40
C LYS A 436 -14.89 30.15 -3.76
N ASP A 437 -14.14 30.38 -4.82
CA ASP A 437 -14.51 30.01 -6.18
C ASP A 437 -13.99 28.60 -6.50
N GLU A 438 -14.86 27.75 -7.05
CA GLU A 438 -14.55 26.34 -7.31
C GLU A 438 -13.48 26.19 -8.39
N GLU A 439 -13.53 27.01 -9.45
CA GLU A 439 -12.61 26.92 -10.58
C GLU A 439 -11.21 27.37 -10.15
N GLN A 440 -11.12 28.49 -9.42
CA GLN A 440 -9.86 28.94 -8.82
C GLN A 440 -9.28 27.92 -7.85
N LEU A 441 -10.11 27.23 -7.07
CA LEU A 441 -9.63 26.18 -6.18
C LEU A 441 -9.03 25.01 -6.96
N GLN A 442 -9.65 24.58 -8.06
CA GLN A 442 -9.07 23.53 -8.92
C GLN A 442 -7.68 23.92 -9.42
N PHE A 443 -7.54 25.15 -9.93
CA PHE A 443 -6.26 25.64 -10.41
C PHE A 443 -5.20 25.73 -9.31
N LEU A 444 -5.59 26.23 -8.13
CA LEU A 444 -4.71 26.29 -6.97
C LEU A 444 -4.17 24.90 -6.60
N LEU A 445 -5.06 23.91 -6.48
CA LEU A 445 -4.68 22.55 -6.09
C LEU A 445 -3.73 21.91 -7.12
N GLN A 446 -4.00 22.06 -8.42
CA GLN A 446 -3.12 21.56 -9.47
C GLN A 446 -1.73 22.22 -9.41
N VAL A 447 -1.66 23.54 -9.26
CA VAL A 447 -0.40 24.28 -9.19
C VAL A 447 0.39 23.92 -7.94
N VAL A 448 -0.26 23.80 -6.77
CA VAL A 448 0.41 23.41 -5.53
C VAL A 448 0.90 21.96 -5.61
N ALA A 449 0.08 21.05 -6.17
CA ALA A 449 0.47 19.66 -6.36
C ALA A 449 1.72 19.56 -7.25
N ASP A 450 1.76 20.29 -8.35
CA ASP A 450 2.90 20.29 -9.27
C ASP A 450 4.13 20.95 -8.67
N HIS A 451 3.97 22.09 -8.00
CA HIS A 451 5.06 22.75 -7.26
C HIS A 451 5.66 21.84 -6.18
N ARG A 452 4.84 21.03 -5.48
CA ARG A 452 5.33 20.06 -4.47
C ARG A 452 6.15 18.93 -5.09
N LYS A 453 5.96 18.61 -6.38
CA LYS A 453 6.84 17.65 -7.08
C LYS A 453 8.21 18.27 -7.36
N ALA A 454 8.22 19.51 -7.84
CA ALA A 454 9.46 20.24 -8.14
C ALA A 454 10.25 20.60 -6.87
N PHE A 455 9.55 20.86 -5.77
CA PHE A 455 10.13 21.25 -4.48
C PHE A 455 9.56 20.40 -3.33
N PRO A 456 10.09 19.19 -3.11
CA PRO A 456 9.58 18.26 -2.09
C PRO A 456 9.75 18.74 -0.65
N ASP A 457 10.71 19.64 -0.39
CA ASP A 457 10.91 20.27 0.92
C ASP A 457 10.48 21.74 0.93
N PRO A 458 9.20 22.05 1.25
CA PRO A 458 8.66 23.40 1.21
C PRO A 458 9.08 24.28 2.41
N ARG A 459 10.19 23.97 3.09
CA ARG A 459 10.70 24.79 4.18
C ARG A 459 11.30 26.09 3.61
N LYS A 460 11.00 27.23 4.25
CA LYS A 460 11.53 28.57 3.87
C LYS A 460 13.05 28.57 3.61
N ARG A 461 13.81 27.81 4.41
CA ARG A 461 15.27 27.67 4.28
C ARG A 461 15.70 27.01 2.96
N THR A 462 14.91 26.08 2.44
CA THR A 462 15.20 25.27 1.26
C THR A 462 14.82 26.02 -0.02
N LEU A 463 13.74 26.82 0.02
CA LEU A 463 13.30 27.68 -1.09
C LEU A 463 14.17 28.92 -1.31
N ALA A 464 14.95 29.33 -0.31
CA ALA A 464 15.85 30.50 -0.41
C ALA A 464 17.10 30.23 -1.27
N HIS A 465 17.46 28.97 -1.51
CA HIS A 465 18.69 28.58 -2.21
C HIS A 465 18.47 28.20 -3.69
N THR A 466 17.23 28.15 -4.16
CA THR A 466 16.85 27.63 -5.49
C THR A 466 16.34 28.69 -6.46
N ARG A 467 16.57 29.98 -6.24
CA ARG A 467 16.33 30.97 -7.31
C ARG A 467 17.35 30.75 -8.45
N PRO A 468 16.95 30.33 -9.65
CA PRO A 468 17.83 30.45 -10.81
C PRO A 468 18.02 31.94 -11.11
N GLN A 469 19.24 32.33 -11.49
CA GLN A 469 19.49 33.65 -12.07
C GLN A 469 18.82 33.80 -13.43
#